data_AF-A0A812WKG5-F1
#
_entry.id   AF-A0A812WKG5-F1
#
_cell.length_a   1.000
_cell.length_b   1.000
_cell.length_c   1.000
_cell.angle_alpha   90.00
_cell.angle_beta   90.00
_cell.angle_gamma   90.00
#
_symmetry.space_group_name_H-M   'P 1'
#
loop_
_entity.id
_entity.type
_entity.pdbx_description
1 polymer ?
#
loop_
_entity_poly.entity_id
_entity_poly.type
_entity_poly.pdbx_seq_one_letter_code
_entity_poly.pdbx_strand_id
1 'polypeptide(L)'
;MNSLQDLGHVHGDICKPFLSALTSKVNEAADYFDAERVLVMGYSMGGFGALQLGCHEPEAYDAVVSIAGYGMGTCESTESSGAPQPKGRRVFDWYLEREIPQLASVPIVLAVHCPIDTVSSFRDVNAIVDAVSESAHRSSKRCYARMVEIPAELANSDYPKKRRATASGHGYFNVSLLKDRSEEFIWEELRNQLSRSAKRQRKSWDTTEESDSSAAKSASTEEQVAEGARHPEMPQSDAELATVGKLLLKHGVSVQKAGLIAAQLTGQPVERAHEVLKPLALRGGHSPNRADASPHSDQADGAAKLTLHLINIGRYSTKEEVTAALDQLGVHGELSLAETHLGGRIAFLRFAAPEEASRARTAINLGDLRLGGQRPVVAGWARRDRWLS
;
A
#
# COMPACT_ATOMS: atom_id res chain seq x y z
N MET A 1 -10.72 -18.61 -21.13
CA MET A 1 -11.09 -17.18 -21.01
C MET A 1 -9.87 -16.44 -20.49
N ASN A 2 -9.43 -15.42 -21.22
CA ASN A 2 -8.17 -14.70 -21.08
C ASN A 2 -8.16 -13.79 -19.83
N SER A 3 -7.56 -14.22 -18.73
CA SER A 3 -7.23 -13.35 -17.58
C SER A 3 -5.86 -12.66 -17.75
N LEU A 4 -5.45 -12.40 -19.00
CA LEU A 4 -4.09 -11.99 -19.40
C LEU A 4 -4.02 -10.51 -19.85
N GLN A 5 -4.92 -9.65 -19.37
CA GLN A 5 -4.95 -8.22 -19.72
C GLN A 5 -4.71 -7.25 -18.54
N ASP A 6 -4.24 -7.72 -17.38
CA ASP A 6 -3.90 -6.85 -16.24
C ASP A 6 -2.42 -6.42 -16.19
N LEU A 7 -1.61 -6.78 -17.20
CA LEU A 7 -0.14 -6.62 -17.18
C LEU A 7 0.38 -5.21 -17.56
N GLY A 8 -0.41 -4.17 -17.39
CA GLY A 8 0.00 -2.81 -17.78
C GLY A 8 -0.02 -1.76 -16.67
N HIS A 9 -1.02 -1.79 -15.77
CA HIS A 9 -1.34 -0.56 -15.03
C HIS A 9 -1.62 -0.85 -13.57
N VAL A 10 -0.62 -0.59 -12.73
CA VAL A 10 -0.76 -0.68 -11.27
C VAL A 10 -1.89 0.24 -10.84
N HIS A 11 -2.94 -0.39 -10.33
CA HIS A 11 -4.14 0.26 -9.82
C HIS A 11 -4.31 -0.08 -8.34
N GLY A 12 -4.94 0.82 -7.61
CA GLY A 12 -5.12 0.69 -6.16
C GLY A 12 -4.38 1.78 -5.42
N ASP A 13 -4.39 1.71 -4.10
CA ASP A 13 -3.77 2.70 -3.25
C ASP A 13 -2.31 2.35 -2.98
N ILE A 14 -1.46 3.37 -2.91
CA ILE A 14 -0.07 3.22 -2.47
C ILE A 14 -0.09 2.76 -1.01
N CYS A 15 0.51 1.61 -0.72
CA CYS A 15 0.59 1.07 0.64
C CYS A 15 1.63 1.84 1.47
N LYS A 16 1.27 3.04 1.93
CA LYS A 16 2.14 3.91 2.73
C LYS A 16 2.74 3.22 3.97
N PRO A 17 2.00 2.37 4.72
CA PRO A 17 2.59 1.65 5.86
C PRO A 17 3.75 0.74 5.45
N PHE A 18 3.63 0.04 4.30
CA PHE A 18 4.71 -0.79 3.78
C PHE A 18 5.91 0.07 3.36
N LEU A 19 5.69 1.19 2.66
CA LEU A 19 6.77 2.09 2.27
C LEU A 19 7.50 2.68 3.49
N SER A 20 6.78 3.11 4.52
CA SER A 20 7.38 3.58 5.78
C SER A 20 8.19 2.47 6.47
N ALA A 21 7.66 1.24 6.57
CA ALA A 21 8.38 0.13 7.17
C ALA A 21 9.66 -0.21 6.40
N LEU A 22 9.60 -0.21 5.07
CA LEU A 22 10.76 -0.46 4.21
C LEU A 22 11.79 0.67 4.33
N THR A 23 11.38 1.93 4.25
CA THR A 23 12.29 3.08 4.43
C THR A 23 12.92 3.09 5.82
N SER A 24 12.19 2.70 6.87
CA SER A 24 12.76 2.52 8.22
C SER A 24 13.91 1.51 8.20
N LYS A 25 13.74 0.35 7.54
CA LYS A 25 14.80 -0.66 7.42
C LYS A 25 15.97 -0.19 6.56
N VAL A 26 15.72 0.60 5.52
CA VAL A 26 16.78 1.22 4.72
C VAL A 26 17.60 2.18 5.58
N ASN A 27 16.95 3.02 6.39
CA ASN A 27 17.64 3.95 7.28
C ASN A 27 18.41 3.23 8.39
N GLU A 28 17.84 2.19 9.01
CA GLU A 28 18.54 1.35 9.98
C GLU A 28 19.81 0.74 9.37
N ALA A 29 19.72 0.20 8.14
CA ALA A 29 20.87 -0.36 7.44
C ALA A 29 21.90 0.72 7.07
N ALA A 30 21.45 1.88 6.58
CA ALA A 30 22.32 3.00 6.25
C ALA A 30 23.11 3.48 7.48
N ASP A 31 22.45 3.60 8.63
CA ASP A 31 23.08 4.01 9.87
C ASP A 31 24.04 2.91 10.39
N TYR A 32 23.66 1.63 10.30
CA TYR A 32 24.51 0.49 10.69
C TYR A 32 25.81 0.42 9.88
N PHE A 33 25.75 0.68 8.58
CA PHE A 33 26.92 0.64 7.68
C PHE A 33 27.64 1.99 7.55
N ASP A 34 27.24 3.02 8.31
CA ASP A 34 27.74 4.40 8.17
C ASP A 34 27.72 4.86 6.70
N ALA A 35 26.62 4.58 6.02
CA ALA A 35 26.48 4.79 4.59
C ALA A 35 26.54 6.29 4.26
N GLU A 36 27.53 6.68 3.46
CA GLU A 36 27.66 8.04 2.96
C GLU A 36 26.48 8.44 2.04
N ARG A 37 25.90 7.44 1.37
CA ARG A 37 24.85 7.57 0.36
C ARG A 37 23.85 6.44 0.45
N VAL A 38 22.58 6.75 0.20
CA VAL A 38 21.50 5.77 0.05
C VAL A 38 20.89 5.94 -1.33
N LEU A 39 20.94 4.89 -2.14
CA LEU A 39 20.39 4.88 -3.50
C LEU A 39 19.25 3.87 -3.55
N VAL A 40 18.14 4.23 -4.22
CA VAL A 40 17.08 3.28 -4.55
C VAL A 40 17.01 3.11 -6.05
N MET A 41 17.10 1.86 -6.50
CA MET A 41 17.15 1.52 -7.91
C MET A 41 16.31 0.27 -8.17
N GLY A 42 15.68 0.19 -9.33
CA GLY A 42 14.97 -1.01 -9.71
C GLY A 42 14.62 -1.08 -11.18
N TYR A 43 14.38 -2.31 -11.65
CA TYR A 43 14.01 -2.61 -13.02
C TYR A 43 12.54 -3.03 -13.13
N SER A 44 11.84 -2.56 -14.17
CA SER A 44 10.42 -2.88 -14.43
C SER A 44 9.55 -2.50 -13.22
N MET A 45 8.82 -3.46 -12.64
CA MET A 45 8.07 -3.27 -11.39
C MET A 45 8.96 -2.80 -10.22
N GLY A 46 10.25 -3.14 -10.20
CA GLY A 46 11.21 -2.58 -9.25
C GLY A 46 11.48 -1.09 -9.49
N GLY A 47 11.48 -0.64 -10.76
CA GLY A 47 11.62 0.76 -11.12
C GLY A 47 10.40 1.58 -10.70
N PHE A 48 9.20 1.02 -10.85
CA PHE A 48 7.98 1.56 -10.22
C PHE A 48 8.16 1.69 -8.70
N GLY A 49 8.64 0.63 -8.02
CA GLY A 49 8.92 0.67 -6.58
C GLY A 49 9.92 1.75 -6.16
N ALA A 50 10.97 1.98 -6.95
CA ALA A 50 11.94 3.04 -6.71
C ALA A 50 11.30 4.44 -6.76
N LEU A 51 10.42 4.69 -7.75
CA LEU A 51 9.64 5.93 -7.82
C LEU A 51 8.73 6.08 -6.60
N GLN A 52 8.05 5.01 -6.17
CA GLN A 52 7.16 5.06 -5.00
C GLN A 52 7.91 5.40 -3.71
N LEU A 53 9.07 4.78 -3.48
CA LEU A 53 9.90 5.07 -2.30
C LEU A 53 10.42 6.51 -2.31
N GLY A 54 10.90 6.98 -3.47
CA GLY A 54 11.34 8.36 -3.65
C GLY A 54 10.23 9.39 -3.49
N CYS A 55 9.00 9.08 -3.90
CA CYS A 55 7.85 9.96 -3.64
C CYS A 55 7.49 9.98 -2.16
N HIS A 56 7.53 8.83 -1.47
CA HIS A 56 7.03 8.68 -0.11
C HIS A 56 7.95 9.31 0.95
N GLU A 57 9.27 9.06 0.86
CA GLU A 57 10.26 9.67 1.76
C GLU A 57 11.50 10.10 0.98
N PRO A 58 11.43 11.22 0.23
CA PRO A 58 12.51 11.65 -0.66
C PRO A 58 13.82 11.96 0.08
N GLU A 59 13.75 12.40 1.33
CA GLU A 59 14.92 12.73 2.16
C GLU A 59 15.74 11.50 2.57
N ALA A 60 15.17 10.29 2.47
CA ALA A 60 15.88 9.06 2.77
C ALA A 60 16.87 8.64 1.67
N TYR A 61 16.77 9.23 0.47
CA TYR A 61 17.50 8.79 -0.72
C TYR A 61 18.30 9.93 -1.35
N ASP A 62 19.57 9.66 -1.66
CA ASP A 62 20.43 10.55 -2.44
C ASP A 62 20.17 10.44 -3.94
N ALA A 63 19.70 9.29 -4.39
CA ALA A 63 19.29 9.06 -5.78
C ALA A 63 18.14 8.05 -5.89
N VAL A 64 17.25 8.31 -6.85
CA VAL A 64 16.22 7.39 -7.32
C VAL A 64 16.53 7.05 -8.78
N VAL A 65 16.67 5.76 -9.10
CA VAL A 65 16.90 5.30 -10.48
C VAL A 65 15.81 4.29 -10.89
N SER A 66 14.95 4.71 -11.82
CA SER A 66 13.90 3.87 -12.39
C SER A 66 14.31 3.35 -13.75
N ILE A 67 14.43 2.04 -13.92
CA ILE A 67 14.91 1.41 -15.17
C ILE A 67 13.76 0.61 -15.76
N ALA A 68 13.28 0.98 -16.95
CA ALA A 68 12.08 0.40 -17.53
C ALA A 68 10.86 0.42 -16.57
N GLY A 69 10.88 1.30 -15.56
CA GLY A 69 9.81 1.41 -14.59
C GLY A 69 8.71 2.31 -15.13
N TYR A 70 7.48 2.08 -14.67
CA TYR A 70 6.30 2.83 -15.04
C TYR A 70 5.74 3.58 -13.83
N GLY A 71 4.76 4.47 -14.04
CA GLY A 71 4.02 5.15 -12.98
C GLY A 71 2.70 4.45 -12.63
N MET A 72 1.83 5.11 -11.87
CA MET A 72 0.44 4.67 -11.72
C MET A 72 -0.41 5.16 -12.88
N GLY A 73 -1.19 4.29 -13.52
CA GLY A 73 -1.97 4.65 -14.71
C GLY A 73 -1.11 4.90 -15.96
N THR A 74 -1.75 5.35 -17.04
CA THR A 74 -1.07 5.61 -18.33
C THR A 74 -1.81 6.62 -19.21
N CYS A 75 -1.07 7.38 -20.02
CA CYS A 75 -1.62 8.16 -21.14
C CYS A 75 -1.77 7.36 -22.43
N GLU A 76 -1.26 6.14 -22.49
CA GLU A 76 -1.30 5.29 -23.68
C GLU A 76 -2.74 4.90 -24.05
N SER A 77 -2.94 4.65 -25.35
CA SER A 77 -4.21 4.15 -25.85
C SER A 77 -4.56 2.78 -25.25
N THR A 78 -5.85 2.44 -25.20
CA THR A 78 -6.27 1.10 -24.76
C THR A 78 -5.72 0.00 -25.65
N GLU A 79 -5.55 0.24 -26.95
CA GLU A 79 -4.99 -0.72 -27.90
C GLU A 79 -3.51 -1.02 -27.62
N SER A 80 -2.71 0.00 -27.30
CA SER A 80 -1.28 -0.17 -27.02
C SER A 80 -1.01 -0.73 -25.63
N SER A 81 -1.81 -0.35 -24.63
CA SER A 81 -1.48 -0.58 -23.22
C SER A 81 -2.38 -1.58 -22.49
N GLY A 82 -3.51 -1.96 -23.08
CA GLY A 82 -4.57 -2.71 -22.42
C GLY A 82 -5.34 -1.94 -21.33
N ALA A 83 -4.93 -0.72 -20.97
CA ALA A 83 -5.60 0.07 -19.95
C ALA A 83 -6.94 0.62 -20.46
N PRO A 84 -8.04 0.49 -19.69
CA PRO A 84 -9.28 1.15 -20.06
C PRO A 84 -9.14 2.67 -19.97
N GLN A 85 -9.29 3.35 -21.10
CA GLN A 85 -9.35 4.82 -21.15
C GLN A 85 -10.81 5.30 -21.06
N PRO A 86 -11.10 6.43 -20.41
CA PRO A 86 -10.16 7.44 -19.87
C PRO A 86 -9.68 7.18 -18.43
N LYS A 87 -9.99 6.01 -17.84
CA LYS A 87 -9.69 5.74 -16.43
C LYS A 87 -8.17 5.68 -16.17
N GLY A 88 -7.41 5.01 -17.04
CA GLY A 88 -5.95 4.94 -16.94
C GLY A 88 -5.31 6.33 -16.92
N ARG A 89 -5.76 7.21 -17.81
CA ARG A 89 -5.29 8.60 -17.88
C ARG A 89 -5.58 9.39 -16.61
N ARG A 90 -6.79 9.28 -16.05
CA ARG A 90 -7.14 9.97 -14.79
C ARG A 90 -6.28 9.54 -13.61
N VAL A 91 -5.90 8.26 -13.53
CA VAL A 91 -4.99 7.76 -12.48
C VAL A 91 -3.58 8.34 -12.69
N PHE A 92 -3.13 8.41 -13.94
CA PHE A 92 -1.84 8.99 -14.27
C PHE A 92 -1.75 10.48 -13.97
N ASP A 93 -2.77 11.25 -14.38
CA ASP A 93 -2.84 12.69 -14.06
C ASP A 93 -2.83 12.90 -12.54
N TRP A 94 -3.61 12.11 -11.78
CA TRP A 94 -3.59 12.16 -10.31
C TRP A 94 -2.20 11.87 -9.73
N TYR A 95 -1.50 10.86 -10.27
CA TYR A 95 -0.17 10.47 -9.83
C TYR A 95 0.88 11.57 -10.12
N LEU A 96 0.84 12.14 -11.33
CA LEU A 96 1.69 13.27 -11.73
C LEU A 96 1.44 14.52 -10.87
N GLU A 97 0.18 14.81 -10.53
CA GLU A 97 -0.17 16.00 -9.77
C GLU A 97 0.13 15.87 -8.28
N ARG A 98 -0.02 14.68 -7.69
CA ARG A 98 0.00 14.50 -6.23
C ARG A 98 1.26 13.85 -5.69
N GLU A 99 1.79 12.84 -6.38
CA GLU A 99 2.87 12.02 -5.82
C GLU A 99 4.22 12.41 -6.42
N ILE A 100 4.31 12.52 -7.75
CA ILE A 100 5.55 12.83 -8.46
C ILE A 100 6.26 14.12 -8.01
N PRO A 101 5.57 15.23 -7.65
CA PRO A 101 6.25 16.45 -7.20
C PRO A 101 7.13 16.25 -5.96
N GLN A 102 6.88 15.21 -5.16
CA GLN A 102 7.70 14.90 -3.98
C GLN A 102 9.13 14.50 -4.35
N LEU A 103 9.32 13.82 -5.49
CA LEU A 103 10.63 13.42 -6.02
C LEU A 103 11.56 14.60 -6.29
N ALA A 104 11.05 15.82 -6.47
CA ALA A 104 11.85 17.02 -6.63
C ALA A 104 12.72 17.35 -5.40
N SER A 105 12.50 16.67 -4.28
CA SER A 105 13.34 16.78 -3.07
C SER A 105 14.49 15.77 -3.04
N VAL A 106 14.47 14.76 -3.90
CA VAL A 106 15.60 13.83 -4.09
C VAL A 106 16.67 14.55 -4.92
N PRO A 107 17.95 14.52 -4.52
CA PRO A 107 19.00 15.20 -5.27
C PRO A 107 19.13 14.74 -6.72
N ILE A 108 18.94 13.44 -6.98
CA ILE A 108 19.13 12.83 -8.30
C ILE A 108 17.94 11.91 -8.62
N VAL A 109 17.30 12.12 -9.77
CA VAL A 109 16.25 11.26 -10.30
C VAL A 109 16.60 10.87 -11.73
N LEU A 110 16.95 9.60 -11.95
CA LEU A 110 17.26 9.09 -13.29
C LEU A 110 16.17 8.10 -13.72
N ALA A 111 15.61 8.32 -14.90
CA ALA A 111 14.79 7.34 -15.58
C ALA A 111 15.57 6.77 -16.75
N VAL A 112 15.67 5.45 -16.87
CA VAL A 112 16.41 4.77 -17.94
C VAL A 112 15.41 3.96 -18.75
N HIS A 113 15.19 4.33 -20.01
CA HIS A 113 14.06 3.80 -20.76
C HIS A 113 14.34 3.65 -22.26
N CYS A 114 13.71 2.66 -22.89
CA CYS A 114 13.73 2.50 -24.34
C CYS A 114 12.45 3.06 -25.00
N PRO A 115 12.52 3.79 -26.12
CA PRO A 115 11.34 4.33 -26.81
C PRO A 115 10.39 3.27 -27.38
N ILE A 116 10.90 2.08 -27.70
CA ILE A 116 10.11 0.99 -28.29
C ILE A 116 9.60 0.00 -27.24
N ASP A 117 9.74 0.32 -25.96
CA ASP A 117 9.19 -0.50 -24.88
C ASP A 117 7.66 -0.40 -24.87
N THR A 118 6.99 -1.53 -25.08
CA THR A 118 5.54 -1.65 -25.10
C THR A 118 4.97 -2.19 -23.78
N VAL A 119 5.81 -2.47 -22.78
CA VAL A 119 5.38 -2.90 -21.44
C VAL A 119 5.28 -1.69 -20.52
N SER A 120 6.29 -0.82 -20.57
CA SER A 120 6.32 0.46 -19.84
C SER A 120 6.37 1.60 -20.86
N SER A 121 5.43 2.54 -20.79
CA SER A 121 5.38 3.62 -21.77
C SER A 121 6.53 4.60 -21.57
N PHE A 122 7.39 4.72 -22.58
CA PHE A 122 8.44 5.74 -22.62
C PHE A 122 7.87 7.15 -22.46
N ARG A 123 6.70 7.42 -23.07
CA ARG A 123 6.04 8.73 -23.02
C ARG A 123 5.57 9.07 -21.61
N ASP A 124 4.98 8.11 -20.91
CA ASP A 124 4.54 8.31 -19.52
C ASP A 124 5.74 8.60 -18.61
N VAL A 125 6.84 7.85 -18.77
CA VAL A 125 8.04 8.07 -17.95
C VAL A 125 8.71 9.40 -18.29
N ASN A 126 8.69 9.83 -19.54
CA ASN A 126 9.14 11.18 -19.90
C ASN A 126 8.29 12.25 -19.20
N ALA A 127 6.96 12.11 -19.19
CA ALA A 127 6.08 13.03 -18.48
C ALA A 127 6.32 13.05 -16.96
N ILE A 128 6.69 11.91 -16.35
CA ILE A 128 7.13 11.85 -14.95
C ILE A 128 8.40 12.70 -14.75
N VAL A 129 9.43 12.50 -15.56
CA VAL A 129 10.70 13.25 -15.46
C VAL A 129 10.49 14.75 -15.66
N ASP A 130 9.64 15.13 -16.62
CA ASP A 130 9.27 16.53 -16.87
C ASP A 130 8.58 17.14 -15.64
N ALA A 131 7.63 16.42 -15.03
CA ALA A 131 6.92 16.88 -13.83
C ALA A 131 7.84 17.02 -12.61
N VAL A 132 8.83 16.14 -12.44
CA VAL A 132 9.87 16.28 -11.40
C VAL A 132 10.70 17.54 -11.66
N SER A 133 11.19 17.72 -12.90
CA SER A 133 12.00 18.87 -13.31
C SER A 133 11.27 20.20 -13.09
N GLU A 134 10.00 20.28 -13.50
CA GLU A 134 9.17 21.48 -13.31
C GLU A 134 8.94 21.77 -11.82
N SER A 135 8.68 20.73 -11.02
CA SER A 135 8.45 20.88 -9.58
C SER A 135 9.71 21.32 -8.84
N ALA A 136 10.88 20.81 -9.24
CA ALA A 136 12.18 21.26 -8.72
C ALA A 136 12.44 22.73 -9.04
N HIS A 137 12.19 23.15 -10.28
CA HIS A 137 12.35 24.54 -10.71
C HIS A 137 11.44 25.49 -9.93
N ARG A 138 10.14 25.18 -9.83
CA ARG A 138 9.15 26.01 -9.12
C ARG A 138 9.44 26.15 -7.62
N SER A 139 10.01 25.11 -7.01
CA SER A 139 10.33 25.09 -5.57
C SER A 139 11.77 25.51 -5.25
N SER A 140 12.54 25.94 -6.26
CA SER A 140 13.97 26.27 -6.12
C SER A 140 14.81 25.14 -5.50
N LYS A 141 14.38 23.88 -5.67
CA LYS A 141 15.10 22.71 -5.20
C LYS A 141 16.18 22.30 -6.21
N ARG A 142 17.33 21.89 -5.71
CA ARG A 142 18.43 21.37 -6.55
C ARG A 142 18.20 19.87 -6.76
N CYS A 143 17.37 19.53 -7.73
CA CYS A 143 17.17 18.16 -8.20
C CYS A 143 17.68 18.04 -9.63
N TYR A 144 18.50 17.02 -9.88
CA TYR A 144 18.88 16.60 -11.23
C TYR A 144 17.97 15.47 -11.68
N ALA A 145 16.93 15.81 -12.44
CA ALA A 145 16.00 14.85 -13.04
C ALA A 145 16.29 14.68 -14.53
N ARG A 146 16.49 13.44 -15.00
CA ARG A 146 16.81 13.17 -16.41
C ARG A 146 16.32 11.81 -16.89
N MET A 147 15.86 11.79 -18.15
CA MET A 147 15.67 10.58 -18.93
C MET A 147 16.97 10.19 -19.64
N VAL A 148 17.42 8.97 -19.45
CA VAL A 148 18.51 8.33 -20.20
C VAL A 148 17.89 7.32 -21.16
N GLU A 149 18.04 7.58 -22.45
CA GLU A 149 17.44 6.75 -23.49
C GLU A 149 18.32 5.54 -23.81
N ILE A 150 17.71 4.35 -23.81
CA ILE A 150 18.29 3.14 -24.37
C ILE A 150 17.95 3.08 -25.86
N PRO A 151 18.95 3.08 -26.75
CA PRO A 151 18.71 2.96 -28.18
C PRO A 151 17.88 1.72 -28.54
N ALA A 152 17.00 1.86 -29.53
CA ALA A 152 16.08 0.80 -29.94
C ALA A 152 16.80 -0.50 -30.37
N GLU A 153 18.01 -0.40 -30.92
CA GLU A 153 18.83 -1.56 -31.29
C GLU A 153 19.36 -2.36 -30.09
N LEU A 154 19.35 -1.77 -28.89
CA LEU A 154 19.72 -2.42 -27.63
C LEU A 154 18.51 -2.91 -26.82
N ALA A 155 17.31 -2.51 -27.24
CA ALA A 155 16.08 -3.11 -26.75
C ALA A 155 16.11 -4.63 -26.99
N ASN A 156 15.50 -5.39 -26.09
CA ASN A 156 15.44 -6.86 -26.18
C ASN A 156 16.82 -7.55 -26.20
N SER A 157 17.90 -6.86 -25.83
CA SER A 157 19.25 -7.41 -25.77
C SER A 157 19.39 -8.59 -24.80
N ASP A 158 18.50 -8.69 -23.81
CA ASP A 158 18.41 -9.81 -22.86
C ASP A 158 17.92 -11.11 -23.51
N TYR A 159 17.23 -11.02 -24.64
CA TYR A 159 16.68 -12.18 -25.32
C TYR A 159 17.65 -12.75 -26.37
N PRO A 160 17.60 -14.07 -26.63
CA PRO A 160 18.31 -14.67 -27.75
C PRO A 160 17.91 -14.03 -29.09
N LYS A 161 18.84 -13.92 -30.05
CA LYS A 161 18.63 -13.25 -31.34
C LYS A 161 17.32 -13.63 -32.04
N LYS A 162 16.94 -14.92 -32.01
CA LYS A 162 15.72 -15.44 -32.63
C LYS A 162 14.41 -14.88 -32.04
N ARG A 163 14.42 -14.37 -30.81
CA ARG A 163 13.25 -13.83 -30.10
C ARG A 163 13.22 -12.30 -30.08
N ARG A 164 14.28 -11.62 -30.53
CA ARG A 164 14.37 -10.15 -30.42
C ARG A 164 13.36 -9.41 -31.30
N ALA A 165 13.10 -9.92 -32.50
CA ALA A 165 12.21 -9.28 -33.47
C ALA A 165 10.74 -9.22 -33.04
N THR A 166 10.32 -10.10 -32.12
CA THR A 166 8.93 -10.19 -31.63
C THR A 166 8.82 -9.78 -30.15
N ALA A 167 9.90 -9.30 -29.54
CA ALA A 167 9.92 -8.96 -28.13
C ALA A 167 9.46 -7.51 -27.94
N SER A 168 8.87 -7.24 -26.78
CA SER A 168 8.16 -5.99 -26.44
C SER A 168 9.03 -4.74 -26.34
N GLY A 169 10.34 -4.84 -26.57
CA GLY A 169 11.26 -3.73 -26.37
C GLY A 169 11.74 -3.59 -24.93
N HIS A 170 11.09 -4.27 -23.97
CA HIS A 170 11.36 -4.14 -22.53
C HIS A 170 12.70 -4.75 -22.08
N GLY A 171 13.22 -5.76 -22.79
CA GLY A 171 14.34 -6.58 -22.32
C GLY A 171 15.72 -5.96 -22.51
N TYR A 172 16.07 -4.94 -21.73
CA TYR A 172 17.39 -4.27 -21.74
C TYR A 172 18.06 -4.19 -20.37
N PHE A 173 17.68 -5.05 -19.43
CA PHE A 173 18.25 -5.12 -18.08
C PHE A 173 19.77 -5.31 -18.08
N ASN A 174 20.29 -6.23 -18.90
CA ASN A 174 21.73 -6.51 -18.88
C ASN A 174 22.55 -5.33 -19.39
N VAL A 175 22.08 -4.64 -20.44
CA VAL A 175 22.81 -3.49 -21.00
C VAL A 175 22.69 -2.27 -20.11
N SER A 176 21.59 -2.10 -19.38
CA SER A 176 21.41 -0.99 -18.46
C SER A 176 22.13 -1.19 -17.12
N LEU A 177 22.26 -2.42 -16.60
CA LEU A 177 22.75 -2.66 -15.24
C LEU A 177 24.01 -3.53 -15.10
N LEU A 178 24.17 -4.57 -15.93
CA LEU A 178 25.14 -5.64 -15.63
C LEU A 178 26.37 -5.66 -16.53
N LYS A 179 26.26 -5.18 -17.78
CA LYS A 179 27.35 -5.20 -18.76
C LYS A 179 28.18 -3.92 -18.68
N ASP A 180 29.36 -3.94 -19.29
CA ASP A 180 30.25 -2.76 -19.37
C ASP A 180 29.55 -1.51 -19.90
N ARG A 181 28.57 -1.69 -20.79
CA ARG A 181 27.75 -0.59 -21.34
C ARG A 181 26.77 0.04 -20.33
N SER A 182 26.52 -0.58 -19.18
CA SER A 182 25.76 0.04 -18.09
C SER A 182 26.41 1.33 -17.59
N GLU A 183 27.72 1.45 -17.82
CA GLU A 183 28.47 2.66 -17.54
C GLU A 183 27.96 3.85 -18.35
N GLU A 184 27.73 3.64 -19.65
CA GLU A 184 27.21 4.65 -20.59
C GLU A 184 25.79 5.12 -20.24
N PHE A 185 24.97 4.25 -19.63
CA PHE A 185 23.55 4.51 -19.42
C PHE A 185 23.18 4.91 -18.00
N ILE A 186 23.95 4.51 -16.99
CA ILE A 186 23.59 4.74 -15.59
C ILE A 186 24.77 5.27 -14.80
N TRP A 187 25.84 4.48 -14.74
CA TRP A 187 26.81 4.65 -13.67
C TRP A 187 27.70 5.88 -13.86
N GLU A 188 28.05 6.25 -15.09
CA GLU A 188 28.89 7.43 -15.34
C GLU A 188 28.14 8.69 -14.91
N GLU A 189 26.90 8.82 -15.40
CA GLU A 189 26.01 9.93 -15.06
C GLU A 189 25.74 9.98 -13.55
N LEU A 190 25.37 8.84 -12.94
CA LEU A 190 25.07 8.77 -11.52
C LEU A 190 26.27 9.16 -10.65
N ARG A 191 27.48 8.67 -10.95
CA ARG A 191 28.71 9.05 -10.22
C ARG A 191 29.04 10.52 -10.39
N ASN A 192 28.92 11.04 -11.61
CA ASN A 192 29.15 12.46 -11.90
C ASN A 192 28.23 13.35 -11.06
N GLN A 193 26.94 12.99 -10.94
CA GLN A 193 26.00 13.77 -10.13
C GLN A 193 26.22 13.58 -8.62
N LEU A 194 26.46 12.35 -8.16
CA LEU A 194 26.74 12.09 -6.75
C LEU A 194 27.98 12.83 -6.24
N SER A 195 29.00 13.02 -7.10
CA SER A 195 30.20 13.79 -6.76
C SER A 195 29.94 15.29 -6.54
N ARG A 196 28.83 15.82 -7.09
CA ARG A 196 28.42 17.23 -7.01
C ARG A 196 27.37 17.48 -5.92
N SER A 197 26.69 16.44 -5.47
CA SER A 197 25.65 16.51 -4.43
C SER A 197 26.26 16.51 -3.03
N ALA A 198 25.63 17.21 -2.09
CA ALA A 198 26.05 17.20 -0.68
C ALA A 198 25.89 15.80 -0.08
N LYS A 199 26.90 15.31 0.66
CA LYS A 199 26.87 14.00 1.35
C LYS A 199 25.86 14.00 2.49
N ARG A 200 25.27 12.83 2.79
CA ARG A 200 24.43 12.66 3.97
C ARG A 200 25.23 13.10 5.20
N GLN A 201 24.67 14.02 5.97
CA GLN A 201 25.29 14.38 7.25
C GLN A 201 25.06 13.24 8.22
N ARG A 202 26.16 12.69 8.75
CA ARG A 202 26.10 11.69 9.79
C ARG A 202 25.33 12.30 10.96
N LYS A 203 24.22 11.69 11.36
CA LYS A 203 23.68 11.95 12.70
C LYS A 203 24.78 11.50 13.64
N SER A 204 25.45 12.42 14.31
CA SER A 204 26.27 12.05 15.45
C SER A 204 25.30 11.38 16.40
N TRP A 205 25.35 10.06 16.45
CA TRP A 205 24.87 9.34 17.60
C TRP A 205 25.82 9.82 18.68
N ASP A 206 25.45 10.93 19.34
CA ASP A 206 25.97 11.22 20.65
C ASP A 206 25.54 10.00 21.46
N THR A 207 26.47 9.04 21.51
CA THR A 207 26.65 8.17 22.65
C THR A 207 26.93 9.09 23.81
N THR A 208 25.89 9.79 24.25
CA THR A 208 25.64 10.00 25.66
C THR A 208 25.52 8.58 26.21
N GLU A 209 26.67 7.93 26.35
CA GLU A 209 26.90 7.06 27.49
C GLU A 209 26.46 7.94 28.65
N GLU A 210 25.24 7.70 29.13
CA GLU A 210 24.85 8.07 30.47
C GLU A 210 25.98 7.54 31.33
N SER A 211 26.90 8.45 31.66
CA SER A 211 27.91 8.27 32.67
C SER A 211 27.13 8.11 33.96
N ASP A 212 26.72 6.86 34.21
CA ASP A 212 26.02 6.40 35.40
C ASP A 212 27.03 6.33 36.57
N SER A 213 27.76 7.43 36.76
CA SER A 213 28.83 7.61 37.72
C SER A 213 28.48 8.73 38.71
N SER A 214 27.33 8.64 39.37
CA SER A 214 27.20 9.14 40.76
C SER A 214 25.82 8.85 41.36
N ALA A 215 25.67 7.71 42.05
CA ALA A 215 24.95 7.65 43.32
C ALA A 215 25.02 6.23 43.94
N ALA A 216 26.20 5.83 44.39
CA ALA A 216 26.28 4.84 45.45
C ALA A 216 25.95 5.52 46.79
N LYS A 217 24.76 5.25 47.35
CA LYS A 217 24.60 5.04 48.81
C LYS A 217 23.32 4.27 49.15
N SER A 218 23.58 3.12 49.80
CA SER A 218 22.78 2.33 50.75
C SER A 218 21.66 1.39 50.28
N ALA A 219 22.03 0.08 50.29
CA ALA A 219 21.37 -1.09 50.92
C ALA A 219 19.99 -1.56 50.38
N SER A 220 19.68 -2.83 50.16
CA SER A 220 20.33 -4.13 50.40
C SER A 220 19.41 -5.24 49.84
N THR A 221 19.98 -6.34 49.31
CA THR A 221 19.37 -7.70 49.08
C THR A 221 18.18 -7.75 48.09
N GLU A 222 18.07 -8.65 47.12
CA GLU A 222 18.39 -10.08 47.09
C GLU A 222 18.37 -10.56 45.60
N GLU A 223 19.35 -11.39 45.28
CA GLU A 223 19.42 -12.51 44.32
C GLU A 223 18.19 -12.88 43.43
N GLN A 224 18.40 -12.94 42.10
CA GLN A 224 18.28 -14.14 41.22
C GLN A 224 17.79 -13.90 39.76
N VAL A 225 18.46 -14.63 38.87
CA VAL A 225 18.16 -15.05 37.48
C VAL A 225 18.31 -14.02 36.35
N ALA A 226 19.43 -14.16 35.66
CA ALA A 226 19.61 -13.78 34.28
C ALA A 226 18.76 -14.68 33.36
N GLU A 227 17.81 -14.08 32.66
CA GLU A 227 17.18 -14.68 31.48
C GLU A 227 17.13 -13.62 30.38
N GLY A 228 17.62 -14.00 29.20
CA GLY A 228 17.96 -13.09 28.11
C GLY A 228 16.77 -12.25 27.65
N ALA A 229 17.02 -10.96 27.48
CA ALA A 229 16.14 -10.02 26.82
C ALA A 229 15.96 -10.42 25.34
N ARG A 230 14.99 -11.30 25.08
CA ARG A 230 14.27 -11.30 23.80
C ARG A 230 13.46 -10.01 23.79
N HIS A 231 13.66 -9.19 22.75
CA HIS A 231 12.76 -8.08 22.47
C HIS A 231 11.31 -8.60 22.46
N PRO A 232 10.35 -7.91 23.11
CA PRO A 232 8.95 -8.26 22.99
C PRO A 232 8.48 -7.95 21.57
N GLU A 233 8.56 -8.94 20.67
CA GLU A 233 7.83 -8.92 19.42
C GLU A 233 6.33 -8.92 19.69
N MET A 234 5.63 -7.95 19.07
CA MET A 234 4.20 -7.99 18.71
C MET A 234 3.16 -8.45 19.75
N PRO A 235 2.88 -7.69 20.83
CA PRO A 235 1.61 -7.83 21.57
C PRO A 235 0.44 -7.02 20.96
N GLN A 236 0.71 -6.04 20.10
CA GLN A 236 -0.28 -5.05 19.68
C GLN A 236 -1.15 -5.51 18.49
N SER A 237 -0.60 -6.30 17.54
CA SER A 237 -1.33 -6.76 16.35
C SER A 237 -2.41 -7.82 16.67
N ASP A 238 -2.11 -8.76 17.57
CA ASP A 238 -3.09 -9.77 17.99
C ASP A 238 -4.21 -9.19 18.85
N ALA A 239 -3.91 -8.16 19.66
CA ALA A 239 -4.91 -7.47 20.46
C ALA A 239 -5.94 -6.74 19.59
N GLU A 240 -5.49 -6.13 18.48
CA GLU A 240 -6.40 -5.55 17.49
C GLU A 240 -7.23 -6.62 16.79
N LEU A 241 -6.59 -7.67 16.26
CA LEU A 241 -7.30 -8.78 15.62
C LEU A 241 -8.37 -9.35 16.55
N ALA A 242 -8.04 -9.56 17.83
CA ALA A 242 -8.99 -10.02 18.83
C ALA A 242 -10.12 -9.02 19.09
N THR A 243 -9.86 -7.71 19.06
CA THR A 243 -10.87 -6.67 19.26
C THR A 243 -11.83 -6.59 18.09
N VAL A 244 -11.29 -6.49 16.87
CA VAL A 244 -12.07 -6.46 15.63
C VAL A 244 -12.88 -7.74 15.49
N GLY A 245 -12.26 -8.91 15.69
CA GLY A 245 -12.99 -10.16 15.55
C GLY A 245 -13.99 -10.44 16.68
N LYS A 246 -13.75 -10.02 17.94
CA LYS A 246 -14.80 -10.06 18.98
C LYS A 246 -16.02 -9.27 18.55
N LEU A 247 -15.81 -8.09 17.97
CA LEU A 247 -16.90 -7.24 17.49
C LEU A 247 -17.66 -7.91 16.33
N LEU A 248 -16.94 -8.46 15.35
CA LEU A 248 -17.52 -9.19 14.21
C LEU A 248 -18.32 -10.41 14.67
N LEU A 249 -17.75 -11.23 15.56
CA LEU A 249 -18.40 -12.41 16.13
C LEU A 249 -19.64 -12.01 16.95
N LYS A 250 -19.55 -10.99 17.80
CA LYS A 250 -20.70 -10.43 18.56
C LYS A 250 -21.86 -10.02 17.65
N HIS A 251 -21.58 -9.64 16.41
CA HIS A 251 -22.58 -9.28 15.41
C HIS A 251 -22.96 -10.42 14.45
N GLY A 252 -22.59 -11.67 14.77
CA GLY A 252 -23.04 -12.86 14.05
C GLY A 252 -22.26 -13.16 12.76
N VAL A 253 -21.09 -12.56 12.55
CA VAL A 253 -20.20 -12.89 11.43
C VAL A 253 -19.59 -14.28 11.68
N SER A 254 -19.62 -15.18 10.69
CA SER A 254 -18.97 -16.49 10.80
C SER A 254 -17.47 -16.35 11.04
N VAL A 255 -16.84 -17.32 11.71
CA VAL A 255 -15.40 -17.27 12.05
C VAL A 255 -14.53 -17.12 10.81
N GLN A 256 -14.84 -17.86 9.73
CA GLN A 256 -14.08 -17.75 8.48
C GLN A 256 -14.16 -16.34 7.91
N LYS A 257 -15.36 -15.75 7.86
CA LYS A 257 -15.58 -14.42 7.32
C LYS A 257 -15.02 -13.32 8.22
N ALA A 258 -15.12 -13.50 9.54
CA ALA A 258 -14.56 -12.58 10.51
C ALA A 258 -13.04 -12.51 10.40
N GLY A 259 -12.36 -13.63 10.12
CA GLY A 259 -10.91 -13.62 9.91
C GLY A 259 -10.49 -12.93 8.62
N LEU A 260 -11.21 -13.13 7.51
CA LEU A 260 -10.95 -12.40 6.26
C LEU A 260 -11.10 -10.89 6.44
N ILE A 261 -12.18 -10.48 7.09
CA ILE A 261 -12.46 -9.07 7.36
C ILE A 261 -11.42 -8.48 8.32
N ALA A 262 -11.11 -9.18 9.42
CA ALA A 262 -10.13 -8.72 10.39
C ALA A 262 -8.74 -8.61 9.75
N ALA A 263 -8.31 -9.57 8.94
CA ALA A 263 -7.07 -9.50 8.17
C ALA A 263 -7.02 -8.26 7.26
N GLN A 264 -8.10 -8.01 6.51
CA GLN A 264 -8.17 -6.85 5.62
C GLN A 264 -8.13 -5.50 6.39
N LEU A 265 -8.80 -5.42 7.54
CA LEU A 265 -8.88 -4.18 8.33
C LEU A 265 -7.60 -3.90 9.11
N THR A 266 -6.88 -4.94 9.53
CA THR A 266 -5.66 -4.84 10.36
C THR A 266 -4.37 -4.97 9.55
N GLY A 267 -4.46 -5.29 8.25
CA GLY A 267 -3.31 -5.57 7.39
C GLY A 267 -2.58 -6.87 7.73
N GLN A 268 -3.17 -7.75 8.54
CA GLN A 268 -2.57 -9.02 8.97
C GLN A 268 -2.87 -10.16 7.99
N PRO A 269 -2.04 -11.22 7.93
CA PRO A 269 -2.36 -12.42 7.17
C PRO A 269 -3.68 -13.07 7.60
N VAL A 270 -4.41 -13.64 6.64
CA VAL A 270 -5.73 -14.27 6.89
C VAL A 270 -5.62 -15.44 7.85
N GLU A 271 -4.58 -16.24 7.71
CA GLU A 271 -4.29 -17.40 8.56
C GLU A 271 -4.11 -16.96 10.02
N ARG A 272 -3.35 -15.87 10.23
CA ARG A 272 -3.12 -15.33 11.57
C ARG A 272 -4.41 -14.80 12.19
N ALA A 273 -5.23 -14.09 11.40
CA ALA A 273 -6.54 -13.66 11.87
C ALA A 273 -7.41 -14.85 12.27
N HIS A 274 -7.47 -15.93 11.49
CA HIS A 274 -8.22 -17.13 11.86
C HIS A 274 -7.71 -17.79 13.14
N GLU A 275 -6.40 -17.87 13.34
CA GLU A 275 -5.80 -18.40 14.57
C GLU A 275 -6.24 -17.61 15.81
N VAL A 276 -6.21 -16.28 15.74
CA VAL A 276 -6.61 -15.39 16.86
C VAL A 276 -8.11 -15.50 17.13
N LEU A 277 -8.94 -15.66 16.10
CA LEU A 277 -10.41 -15.68 16.23
C LEU A 277 -11.00 -17.03 16.63
N LYS A 278 -10.32 -18.14 16.31
CA LYS A 278 -10.77 -19.49 16.65
C LYS A 278 -11.08 -19.68 18.14
N PRO A 279 -10.21 -19.30 19.10
CA PRO A 279 -10.52 -19.43 20.53
C PRO A 279 -11.64 -18.49 21.01
N LEU A 280 -11.81 -17.33 20.36
CA LEU A 280 -12.87 -16.37 20.68
C LEU A 280 -14.26 -16.90 20.29
N ALA A 281 -14.36 -17.58 19.15
CA ALA A 281 -15.59 -18.21 18.68
C ALA A 281 -16.06 -19.32 19.63
N LEU A 282 -15.13 -20.16 20.10
CA LEU A 282 -15.41 -21.25 21.03
C LEU A 282 -15.98 -20.74 22.37
N ARG A 283 -15.44 -19.63 22.89
CA ARG A 283 -15.93 -19.02 24.14
C ARG A 283 -17.31 -18.38 24.01
N GLY A 284 -17.68 -17.92 22.81
CA GLY A 284 -18.99 -17.33 22.53
C GLY A 284 -20.07 -18.35 22.16
N GLY A 285 -19.78 -19.66 22.16
CA GLY A 285 -20.72 -20.68 21.69
C GLY A 285 -20.99 -20.64 20.18
N HIS A 286 -20.10 -20.03 19.39
CA HIS A 286 -20.25 -19.92 17.94
C HIS A 286 -19.69 -21.17 17.28
N SER A 287 -20.53 -21.92 16.54
CA SER A 287 -20.10 -23.13 15.84
C SER A 287 -19.18 -22.77 14.65
N PRO A 288 -17.97 -23.34 14.55
CA PRO A 288 -17.00 -23.00 13.50
C PRO A 288 -17.36 -23.54 12.10
N ASN A 289 -18.38 -24.40 11.98
CA ASN A 289 -18.69 -25.16 10.75
C ASN A 289 -20.08 -24.88 10.15
N ARG A 290 -20.70 -23.73 10.45
CA ARG A 290 -21.95 -23.37 9.78
C ARG A 290 -21.62 -22.82 8.38
N ALA A 291 -21.76 -23.67 7.36
CA ALA A 291 -21.52 -23.28 5.97
C ALA A 291 -22.37 -22.06 5.60
N ASP A 292 -21.77 -21.11 4.89
CA ASP A 292 -22.45 -19.92 4.37
C ASP A 292 -23.64 -20.35 3.51
N ALA A 293 -24.86 -20.24 4.05
CA ALA A 293 -26.07 -20.47 3.28
C ALA A 293 -26.17 -19.39 2.19
N SER A 294 -26.31 -19.82 0.93
CA SER A 294 -26.55 -18.95 -0.21
C SER A 294 -27.77 -18.05 0.04
N PRO A 295 -27.79 -16.80 -0.46
CA PRO A 295 -28.94 -15.90 -0.31
C PRO A 295 -30.27 -16.51 -0.74
N HIS A 296 -30.21 -17.46 -1.68
CA HIS A 296 -31.36 -18.02 -2.38
C HIS A 296 -31.90 -19.32 -1.80
N SER A 297 -31.28 -19.93 -0.77
CA SER A 297 -31.66 -21.29 -0.35
C SER A 297 -32.67 -21.41 0.78
N ASP A 298 -33.12 -20.32 1.44
CA ASP A 298 -34.06 -20.42 2.58
C ASP A 298 -35.15 -19.34 2.52
N GLN A 299 -36.25 -19.66 1.84
CA GLN A 299 -37.49 -18.86 1.78
C GLN A 299 -38.51 -19.20 2.87
N ALA A 300 -38.21 -20.13 3.79
CA ALA A 300 -39.12 -20.49 4.87
C ALA A 300 -38.68 -19.90 6.22
N ASP A 301 -39.69 -19.38 6.93
CA ASP A 301 -39.73 -18.93 8.32
C ASP A 301 -39.18 -17.54 8.72
N GLY A 302 -40.14 -16.74 9.19
CA GLY A 302 -40.01 -15.37 9.65
C GLY A 302 -39.22 -15.23 10.94
N ALA A 303 -38.12 -14.49 10.87
CA ALA A 303 -37.59 -13.62 11.93
C ALA A 303 -36.64 -12.62 11.27
N ALA A 304 -36.67 -11.38 11.75
CA ALA A 304 -35.91 -10.24 11.23
C ALA A 304 -34.45 -10.59 10.95
N LYS A 305 -34.05 -10.53 9.66
CA LYS A 305 -32.70 -10.87 9.19
C LYS A 305 -31.89 -9.58 9.08
N LEU A 306 -31.21 -9.21 10.16
CA LEU A 306 -30.27 -8.08 10.17
C LEU A 306 -29.08 -8.39 9.27
N THR A 307 -28.82 -7.52 8.29
CA THR A 307 -27.61 -7.60 7.44
C THR A 307 -26.63 -6.51 7.85
N LEU A 308 -25.40 -6.90 8.19
CA LEU A 308 -24.31 -6.01 8.62
C LEU A 308 -23.42 -5.61 7.43
N HIS A 309 -23.31 -4.32 7.14
CA HIS A 309 -22.29 -3.80 6.23
C HIS A 309 -21.17 -3.13 7.01
N LEU A 310 -19.93 -3.52 6.73
CA LEU A 310 -18.72 -2.90 7.24
C LEU A 310 -18.24 -1.86 6.25
N ILE A 311 -18.04 -0.64 6.73
CA ILE A 311 -17.60 0.49 5.95
C ILE A 311 -16.43 1.10 6.73
N ASN A 312 -15.21 1.04 6.19
CA ASN A 312 -14.13 1.88 6.71
C ASN A 312 -14.44 3.33 6.32
N ILE A 313 -14.60 4.21 7.32
CA ILE A 313 -15.05 5.59 7.14
C ILE A 313 -13.96 6.62 7.43
N GLY A 314 -12.71 6.17 7.64
CA GLY A 314 -11.62 7.06 8.03
C GLY A 314 -11.66 7.46 9.51
N ARG A 315 -10.67 8.23 9.93
CA ARG A 315 -10.40 8.56 11.36
C ARG A 315 -11.35 9.62 11.94
N TYR A 316 -11.86 10.52 11.11
CA TYR A 316 -12.56 11.72 11.57
C TYR A 316 -14.06 11.71 11.30
N SER A 317 -14.59 10.71 10.58
CA SER A 317 -16.01 10.71 10.24
C SER A 317 -16.89 10.51 11.46
N THR A 318 -17.85 11.41 11.62
CA THR A 318 -18.87 11.35 12.69
C THR A 318 -20.03 10.45 12.29
N LYS A 319 -20.85 10.04 13.27
CA LYS A 319 -22.05 9.23 12.98
C LYS A 319 -23.02 10.02 12.11
N GLU A 320 -23.12 11.32 12.36
CA GLU A 320 -23.98 12.27 11.66
C GLU A 320 -23.56 12.43 10.20
N GLU A 321 -22.26 12.60 9.93
CA GLU A 321 -21.72 12.69 8.56
C GLU A 321 -21.97 11.40 7.76
N VAL A 322 -21.74 10.24 8.38
CA VAL A 322 -21.98 8.95 7.73
C VAL A 322 -23.47 8.75 7.46
N THR A 323 -24.33 9.13 8.41
CA THR A 323 -25.80 9.06 8.24
C THR A 323 -26.25 9.95 7.08
N ALA A 324 -25.82 11.21 7.07
CA ALA A 324 -26.16 12.17 6.03
C ALA A 324 -25.71 11.71 4.63
N ALA A 325 -24.52 11.13 4.53
CA ALA A 325 -24.00 10.63 3.26
C ALA A 325 -24.74 9.36 2.78
N LEU A 326 -25.18 8.50 3.70
CA LEU A 326 -26.04 7.34 3.37
C LEU A 326 -27.45 7.78 2.95
N ASP A 327 -28.02 8.79 3.62
CA ASP A 327 -29.33 9.34 3.28
C ASP A 327 -29.35 9.96 1.87
N GLN A 328 -28.25 10.60 1.44
CA GLN A 328 -28.10 11.10 0.06
C GLN A 328 -28.17 9.99 -1.00
N LEU A 329 -27.87 8.75 -0.62
CA LEU A 329 -27.96 7.57 -1.49
C LEU A 329 -29.28 6.81 -1.34
N GLY A 330 -30.21 7.33 -0.53
CA GLY A 330 -31.46 6.65 -0.18
C GLY A 330 -31.22 5.37 0.64
N VAL A 331 -30.13 5.32 1.40
CA VAL A 331 -29.76 4.17 2.24
C VAL A 331 -30.12 4.46 3.69
N HIS A 332 -31.17 3.82 4.19
CA HIS A 332 -31.61 3.96 5.57
C HIS A 332 -31.39 2.66 6.36
N GLY A 333 -30.74 2.75 7.51
CA GLY A 333 -30.46 1.63 8.38
C GLY A 333 -30.00 2.06 9.78
N GLU A 334 -30.01 1.14 10.74
CA GLU A 334 -29.46 1.40 12.08
C GLU A 334 -27.93 1.43 11.97
N LEU A 335 -27.35 2.62 12.14
CA LEU A 335 -25.91 2.86 12.10
C LEU A 335 -25.31 2.80 13.51
N SER A 336 -24.24 2.02 13.66
CA SER A 336 -23.32 2.09 14.81
C SER A 336 -21.88 2.23 14.35
N LEU A 337 -21.05 2.92 15.14
CA LEU A 337 -19.63 3.09 14.85
C LEU A 337 -18.78 2.37 15.89
N ALA A 338 -17.65 1.83 15.49
CA ALA A 338 -16.59 1.40 16.39
C ALA A 338 -15.26 2.03 15.99
N GLU A 339 -14.47 2.42 16.98
CA GLU A 339 -13.12 2.92 16.79
C GLU A 339 -12.13 1.75 16.81
N THR A 340 -11.18 1.80 15.89
CA THR A 340 -10.03 0.88 15.82
C THR A 340 -8.91 1.45 16.67
N HIS A 341 -7.99 0.61 17.12
CA HIS A 341 -6.87 1.07 17.93
C HIS A 341 -5.88 1.99 17.17
N LEU A 342 -5.90 2.00 15.83
CA LEU A 342 -5.16 2.94 14.97
C LEU A 342 -5.90 4.28 14.78
N GLY A 343 -7.02 4.48 15.47
CA GLY A 343 -7.87 5.66 15.36
C GLY A 343 -8.76 5.69 14.12
N GLY A 344 -8.71 4.69 13.23
CA GLY A 344 -9.72 4.53 12.16
C GLY A 344 -11.09 4.18 12.74
N ARG A 345 -12.18 4.48 12.03
CA ARG A 345 -13.54 4.08 12.44
C ARG A 345 -14.16 3.11 11.45
N ILE A 346 -14.94 2.17 11.98
CA ILE A 346 -15.72 1.20 11.23
C ILE A 346 -17.20 1.51 11.47
N ALA A 347 -17.93 1.76 10.39
CA ALA A 347 -19.38 1.85 10.42
C ALA A 347 -20.01 0.47 10.20
N PHE A 348 -21.01 0.17 11.02
CA PHE A 348 -21.84 -1.01 10.99
C PHE A 348 -23.27 -0.58 10.68
N LEU A 349 -23.76 -0.96 9.51
CA LEU A 349 -25.10 -0.62 9.05
C LEU A 349 -26.00 -1.84 9.09
N ARG A 350 -27.16 -1.73 9.73
CA ARG A 350 -28.14 -2.81 9.90
C ARG A 350 -29.45 -2.50 9.21
N PHE A 351 -29.99 -3.50 8.53
CA PHE A 351 -31.24 -3.43 7.75
C PHE A 351 -32.30 -4.38 8.31
N ALA A 352 -33.58 -3.99 8.21
CA ALA A 352 -34.68 -4.82 8.67
C ALA A 352 -34.95 -6.01 7.72
N ALA A 353 -34.68 -5.82 6.42
CA ALA A 353 -34.89 -6.82 5.39
C ALA A 353 -33.63 -7.06 4.52
N PRO A 354 -33.38 -8.30 4.04
CA PRO A 354 -32.28 -8.61 3.12
C PRO A 354 -32.32 -7.79 1.81
N GLU A 355 -33.51 -7.48 1.31
CA GLU A 355 -33.71 -6.69 0.08
C GLU A 355 -33.21 -5.25 0.26
N GLU A 356 -33.45 -4.66 1.43
CA GLU A 356 -32.95 -3.32 1.79
C GLU A 356 -31.42 -3.31 1.83
N ALA A 357 -30.81 -4.34 2.42
CA ALA A 357 -29.37 -4.47 2.47
C ALA A 357 -28.75 -4.65 1.08
N SER A 358 -29.38 -5.44 0.21
CA SER A 358 -28.94 -5.62 -1.18
C SER A 358 -29.03 -4.32 -1.99
N ARG A 359 -30.13 -3.56 -1.82
CA ARG A 359 -30.28 -2.23 -2.44
C ARG A 359 -29.23 -1.26 -1.92
N ALA A 360 -29.02 -1.21 -0.60
CA ALA A 360 -28.03 -0.36 0.03
C ALA A 360 -26.61 -0.66 -0.46
N ARG A 361 -26.23 -1.93 -0.57
CA ARG A 361 -24.94 -2.33 -1.14
C ARG A 361 -24.76 -1.82 -2.57
N THR A 362 -25.81 -1.97 -3.38
CA THR A 362 -25.79 -1.52 -4.77
C THR A 362 -25.63 0.01 -4.83
N ALA A 363 -26.39 0.74 -4.00
CA ALA A 363 -26.30 2.19 -3.90
C ALA A 363 -24.93 2.67 -3.41
N ILE A 364 -24.33 2.02 -2.41
CA ILE A 364 -23.00 2.35 -1.89
C ILE A 364 -21.90 2.02 -2.91
N ASN A 365 -22.00 0.87 -3.59
CA ASN A 365 -20.99 0.44 -4.55
C ASN A 365 -21.05 1.25 -5.86
N LEU A 366 -22.24 1.60 -6.34
CA LEU A 366 -22.43 2.36 -7.57
C LEU A 366 -22.42 3.87 -7.34
N GLY A 367 -22.74 4.32 -6.13
CA GLY A 367 -22.63 5.71 -5.73
C GLY A 367 -21.17 6.15 -5.59
N ASP A 368 -20.90 7.44 -5.81
CA ASP A 368 -19.60 8.06 -5.52
C ASP A 368 -19.52 8.44 -4.03
N LEU A 369 -19.92 7.52 -3.15
CA LEU A 369 -19.89 7.75 -1.70
C LEU A 369 -18.44 7.97 -1.26
N ARG A 370 -18.18 9.11 -0.62
CA ARG A 370 -16.90 9.39 0.01
C ARG A 370 -17.11 9.76 1.47
N LEU A 371 -16.46 9.02 2.36
CA LEU A 371 -16.47 9.24 3.80
C LEU A 371 -15.03 9.53 4.21
N GLY A 372 -14.81 10.70 4.84
CA GLY A 372 -13.45 11.15 5.17
C GLY A 372 -12.52 11.29 3.96
N GLY A 373 -13.08 11.56 2.77
CA GLY A 373 -12.33 11.66 1.50
C GLY A 373 -12.01 10.32 0.81
N GLN A 374 -12.32 9.18 1.46
CA GLN A 374 -12.05 7.84 0.95
C GLN A 374 -13.33 7.16 0.47
N ARG A 375 -13.20 6.28 -0.52
CA ARG A 375 -14.31 5.43 -0.96
C ARG A 375 -14.45 4.28 0.04
N PRO A 376 -15.65 4.06 0.61
CA PRO A 376 -15.82 3.01 1.59
C PRO A 376 -15.69 1.63 0.95
N VAL A 377 -15.01 0.72 1.65
CA VAL A 377 -14.93 -0.69 1.27
C VAL A 377 -16.04 -1.45 1.98
N VAL A 378 -16.98 -2.01 1.21
CA VAL A 378 -18.11 -2.78 1.74
C VAL A 378 -17.70 -4.24 1.95
N ALA A 379 -17.36 -4.61 3.18
CA ALA A 379 -16.90 -5.96 3.51
C ALA A 379 -18.07 -6.89 3.91
N GLY A 380 -18.86 -7.36 2.93
CA GLY A 380 -19.77 -8.51 3.08
C GLY A 380 -21.05 -8.31 3.93
N TRP A 381 -21.81 -9.41 4.07
CA TRP A 381 -23.00 -9.56 4.95
C TRP A 381 -22.76 -10.55 6.09
N ALA A 382 -23.56 -10.47 7.16
CA ALA A 382 -23.74 -11.55 8.14
C ALA A 382 -25.23 -11.78 8.38
N ARG A 383 -25.66 -13.03 8.48
CA ARG A 383 -27.03 -13.40 8.90
C ARG A 383 -27.00 -13.68 10.40
N ARG A 384 -27.84 -13.00 11.16
CA ARG A 384 -28.04 -13.32 12.58
C ARG A 384 -29.08 -14.44 12.69
N ASP A 385 -28.63 -15.68 12.86
CA ASP A 385 -29.51 -16.77 13.26
C ASP A 385 -29.86 -16.61 14.76
N ARG A 386 -31.12 -16.90 15.14
CA ARG A 386 -31.73 -16.60 16.45
C ARG A 386 -30.87 -17.03 17.68
N TRP A 387 -31.14 -16.32 18.81
CA TRP A 387 -30.80 -16.52 20.26
C TRP A 387 -29.53 -15.80 20.78
N LEU A 388 -29.46 -15.16 21.96
CA LEU A 388 -30.12 -15.29 23.28
C LEU A 388 -30.75 -13.97 23.80
N SER A 389 -31.87 -14.11 24.53
CA SER A 389 -32.31 -13.20 25.61
C SER A 389 -31.40 -13.31 26.83
#